data_AF-A0AA43APE7-F1
#
_entry.id   AF-A0AA43APE7-F1
#
_cell.length_a   1.000
_cell.length_b   1.000
_cell.length_c   1.000
_cell.angle_alpha   90.00
_cell.angle_beta   90.00
_cell.angle_gamma   90.00
#
_symmetry.space_group_name_H-M   'P 1'
#
loop_
_entity.id
_entity.type
_entity.pdbx_description
1 polymer ?
#
loop_
_entity_poly.entity_id
_entity_poly.type
_entity_poly.pdbx_seq_one_letter_code
_entity_poly.pdbx_strand_id
1 'polypeptide(L)'
;MDDGLFAAIVGGVVGGVAGAAAGGLFGYFSARSANTANRAGARLDLRLDAVDNGLESLTREAIAYWRTSGKDAAAESKIKGLFEDVGNRIHNLSGFGVSRTTIDEAQLIGDELNAVVTGGTFEQAHRQPDDEKLEQIRVLAARISAKFHPHRP
;
A
#
# COMPACT_ATOMS: atom_id res chain seq x y z
N MET A 1 4.90 43.47 -37.49
CA MET A 1 3.95 42.34 -37.49
C MET A 1 4.02 41.81 -36.08
N ASP A 2 3.10 42.25 -35.25
CA ASP A 2 3.01 41.86 -33.85
C ASP A 2 1.66 41.17 -33.69
N ASP A 3 1.72 39.85 -33.57
CA ASP A 3 0.61 38.98 -33.23
C ASP A 3 0.32 39.12 -31.74
N GLY A 4 -0.70 39.93 -31.43
CA GLY A 4 -1.28 40.02 -30.10
C GLY A 4 -2.65 39.35 -30.07
N LEU A 5 -2.86 38.51 -29.07
CA LEU A 5 -4.17 38.34 -28.42
C LEU A 5 -5.22 37.46 -29.14
N PHE A 6 -4.89 36.19 -29.39
CA PHE A 6 -5.89 35.10 -29.38
C PHE A 6 -6.11 34.56 -27.95
N ALA A 7 -6.38 35.47 -27.03
CA ALA A 7 -6.79 35.18 -25.67
C ALA A 7 -8.08 35.95 -25.36
N ALA A 8 -9.23 35.38 -25.72
CA ALA A 8 -10.52 35.69 -25.10
C ALA A 8 -11.60 34.71 -25.59
N ILE A 9 -11.94 33.76 -24.71
CA ILE A 9 -13.31 33.48 -24.30
C ILE A 9 -14.32 33.34 -25.46
N VAL A 10 -14.43 32.12 -25.99
CA VAL A 10 -15.70 31.61 -26.51
C VAL A 10 -16.61 31.46 -25.27
N GLY A 11 -17.60 32.30 -24.96
CA GLY A 11 -18.33 33.27 -25.77
C GLY A 11 -19.61 32.62 -26.31
N GLY A 12 -20.62 32.40 -25.45
CA GLY A 12 -21.92 31.91 -25.91
C GLY A 12 -22.88 31.36 -24.86
N VAL A 13 -23.20 32.13 -23.81
CA VAL A 13 -24.50 31.98 -23.13
C VAL A 13 -25.55 32.60 -24.04
N VAL A 14 -26.31 31.79 -24.78
CA VAL A 14 -27.50 32.25 -25.51
C VAL A 14 -28.61 31.19 -25.44
N GLY A 15 -29.70 31.54 -24.73
CA GLY A 15 -31.05 31.15 -25.14
C GLY A 15 -31.73 29.98 -24.40
N GLY A 16 -32.56 30.32 -23.40
CA GLY A 16 -33.89 29.73 -23.23
C GLY A 16 -34.01 28.41 -22.43
N VAL A 17 -34.26 28.53 -21.12
CA VAL A 17 -35.04 27.59 -20.25
C VAL A 17 -34.74 26.07 -20.28
N ALA A 18 -33.73 25.59 -21.01
CA ALA A 18 -33.34 24.17 -21.04
C ALA A 18 -32.08 23.84 -20.19
N GLY A 19 -31.45 24.86 -19.58
CA GLY A 19 -30.13 24.74 -18.94
C GLY A 19 -30.08 24.20 -17.51
N ALA A 20 -31.20 24.23 -16.76
CA ALA A 20 -31.20 23.76 -15.36
C ALA A 20 -31.10 22.23 -15.25
N ALA A 21 -31.67 21.49 -16.21
CA ALA A 21 -31.61 20.03 -16.22
C ALA A 21 -30.21 19.52 -16.62
N ALA A 22 -29.56 20.13 -17.61
CA ALA A 22 -28.23 19.72 -18.07
C ALA A 22 -27.12 20.09 -17.07
N GLY A 23 -27.16 21.29 -16.46
CA GLY A 23 -26.22 21.69 -15.39
C GLY A 23 -26.43 20.91 -14.09
N GLY A 24 -27.69 20.61 -13.74
CA GLY A 24 -28.04 19.74 -12.62
C GLY A 24 -27.61 18.30 -12.83
N LEU A 25 -27.76 17.75 -14.04
CA LEU A 25 -27.31 16.39 -14.37
C LEU A 25 -25.78 16.29 -14.45
N PHE A 26 -25.08 17.19 -15.14
CA PHE A 26 -23.61 17.19 -15.16
C PHE A 26 -23.00 17.46 -13.78
N GLY A 27 -23.59 18.37 -12.99
CA GLY A 27 -23.21 18.61 -11.60
C GLY A 27 -23.50 17.42 -10.68
N TYR A 28 -24.62 16.72 -10.89
CA TYR A 28 -24.96 15.51 -10.15
C TYR A 28 -24.06 14.34 -10.52
N PHE A 29 -23.75 14.13 -11.80
CA PHE A 29 -22.81 13.09 -12.23
C PHE A 29 -21.38 13.41 -11.81
N SER A 30 -20.93 14.67 -11.87
CA SER A 30 -19.61 15.08 -11.39
C SER A 30 -19.50 14.98 -9.87
N ALA A 31 -20.49 15.45 -9.11
CA ALA A 31 -20.52 15.33 -7.65
C ALA A 31 -20.68 13.86 -7.19
N ARG A 32 -21.48 13.05 -7.91
CA ARG A 32 -21.61 11.61 -7.62
C ARG A 32 -20.33 10.87 -7.97
N SER A 33 -19.68 11.20 -9.08
CA SER A 33 -18.37 10.65 -9.45
C SER A 33 -17.30 11.04 -8.43
N ALA A 34 -17.21 12.32 -8.06
CA ALA A 34 -16.28 12.82 -7.05
C ALA A 34 -16.52 12.19 -5.67
N ASN A 35 -17.78 12.09 -5.22
CA ASN A 35 -18.12 11.41 -3.97
C ASN A 35 -17.81 9.91 -4.00
N THR A 36 -17.97 9.26 -5.16
CA THR A 36 -17.65 7.83 -5.32
C THR A 36 -16.13 7.62 -5.35
N ALA A 37 -15.39 8.47 -6.05
CA ALA A 37 -13.93 8.48 -6.08
C ALA A 37 -13.33 8.76 -4.70
N ASN A 38 -13.84 9.75 -3.96
CA ASN A 38 -13.41 10.05 -2.60
C ASN A 38 -13.66 8.87 -1.65
N ARG A 39 -14.80 8.19 -1.78
CA ARG A 39 -15.10 6.98 -0.99
C ARG A 39 -14.21 5.80 -1.37
N ALA A 40 -13.87 5.65 -2.65
CA ALA A 40 -12.96 4.60 -3.11
C ALA A 40 -11.51 4.86 -2.64
N GLY A 41 -11.04 6.11 -2.76
CA GLY A 41 -9.73 6.54 -2.26
C GLY A 41 -9.59 6.33 -0.76
N ALA A 42 -10.54 6.83 0.04
CA ALA A 42 -10.50 6.62 1.50
C ALA A 42 -10.55 5.14 1.91
N ARG A 43 -11.23 4.29 1.13
CA ARG A 43 -11.23 2.83 1.36
C ARG A 43 -9.89 2.21 1.02
N LEU A 44 -9.24 2.64 -0.06
CA LEU A 44 -7.90 2.17 -0.41
C LEU A 44 -6.89 2.58 0.65
N ASP A 45 -6.89 3.85 1.08
CA ASP A 45 -5.98 4.36 2.11
C ASP A 45 -6.08 3.56 3.41
N LEU A 46 -7.30 3.28 3.88
CA LEU A 46 -7.52 2.44 5.07
C LEU A 46 -6.96 1.01 4.91
N ARG A 47 -6.94 0.46 3.69
CA ARG A 47 -6.37 -0.87 3.42
C ARG A 47 -4.85 -0.83 3.35
N LEU A 48 -4.30 0.23 2.77
CA LEU A 48 -2.86 0.47 2.73
C LEU A 48 -2.30 0.69 4.14
N ASP A 49 -2.96 1.51 4.96
CA ASP A 49 -2.59 1.68 6.37
C ASP A 49 -2.66 0.34 7.14
N ALA A 50 -3.61 -0.53 6.78
CA ALA A 50 -3.71 -1.84 7.40
C ALA A 50 -2.59 -2.81 6.97
N VAL A 51 -2.04 -2.65 5.75
CA VAL A 51 -0.82 -3.35 5.31
C VAL A 51 0.39 -2.80 6.07
N ASP A 52 0.54 -1.48 6.15
CA ASP A 52 1.64 -0.83 6.87
C ASP A 52 1.69 -1.23 8.35
N ASN A 53 0.54 -1.21 9.05
CA ASN A 53 0.45 -1.66 10.44
C ASN A 53 0.80 -3.14 10.62
N GLY A 54 0.44 -3.98 9.64
CA GLY A 54 0.80 -5.39 9.61
C GLY A 54 2.30 -5.59 9.42
N LEU A 55 2.91 -4.86 8.49
CA LEU A 55 4.35 -4.84 8.25
C LEU A 55 5.10 -4.35 9.49
N GLU A 56 4.65 -3.28 10.14
CA GLU A 56 5.29 -2.77 11.37
C GLU A 56 5.26 -3.81 12.49
N SER A 57 4.11 -4.48 12.67
CA SER A 57 3.96 -5.55 13.66
C SER A 57 4.88 -6.73 13.36
N LEU A 58 4.96 -7.14 12.08
CA LEU A 58 5.87 -8.19 11.61
C LEU A 58 7.33 -7.82 11.83
N THR A 59 7.75 -6.62 11.42
CA THR A 59 9.12 -6.11 11.58
C THR A 59 9.51 -6.07 13.06
N ARG A 60 8.62 -5.58 13.93
CA ARG A 60 8.87 -5.52 15.37
C ARG A 60 9.09 -6.90 15.97
N GLU A 61 8.20 -7.85 15.64
CA GLU A 61 8.29 -9.22 16.16
C GLU A 61 9.52 -9.95 15.61
N ALA A 62 9.81 -9.81 14.31
CA ALA A 62 10.97 -10.42 13.68
C ALA A 62 12.28 -9.85 14.23
N ILE A 63 12.37 -8.55 14.46
CA ILE A 63 13.54 -7.92 15.09
C ILE A 63 13.70 -8.40 16.53
N ALA A 64 12.60 -8.46 17.30
CA ALA A 64 12.64 -8.96 18.67
C ALA A 64 13.12 -10.42 18.70
N TYR A 65 12.63 -11.24 17.77
CA TYR A 65 13.10 -12.60 17.57
C TYR A 65 14.61 -12.61 17.32
N TRP A 66 15.14 -11.89 16.31
CA TRP A 66 16.58 -11.87 15.98
C TRP A 66 17.50 -11.19 17.00
N ARG A 67 16.96 -10.48 17.98
CA ARG A 67 17.72 -9.93 19.11
C ARG A 67 17.94 -10.93 20.24
N THR A 68 17.08 -11.93 20.36
CA THR A 68 17.21 -12.97 21.38
C THR A 68 17.97 -14.17 20.83
N SER A 69 18.70 -14.87 21.70
CA SER A 69 19.32 -16.14 21.35
C SER A 69 18.38 -17.31 21.68
N GLY A 70 18.49 -18.38 20.90
CA GLY A 70 17.74 -19.61 21.12
C GLY A 70 16.39 -19.68 20.40
N LYS A 71 15.75 -20.84 20.60
CA LYS A 71 14.50 -21.24 19.95
C LYS A 71 13.29 -20.69 20.70
N ASP A 72 12.41 -20.02 19.98
CA ASP A 72 11.16 -19.47 20.53
C ASP A 72 9.99 -19.84 19.62
N ALA A 73 9.40 -21.01 19.86
CA ALA A 73 8.31 -21.52 19.04
C ALA A 73 7.06 -20.62 19.05
N ALA A 74 6.85 -19.84 20.13
CA ALA A 74 5.72 -18.93 20.21
C ALA A 74 5.95 -17.72 19.29
N ALA A 75 7.14 -17.13 19.31
CA ALA A 75 7.52 -16.07 18.38
C ALA A 75 7.50 -16.56 16.93
N GLU A 76 8.05 -17.76 16.64
CA GLU A 76 8.01 -18.37 15.30
C GLU A 76 6.57 -18.51 14.78
N SER A 77 5.65 -19.04 15.60
CA SER A 77 4.24 -19.19 15.22
C SER A 77 3.57 -17.83 14.98
N LYS A 78 3.87 -16.83 15.80
CA LYS A 78 3.31 -15.48 15.67
C LYS A 78 3.81 -14.80 14.40
N ILE A 79 5.10 -14.91 14.09
CA ILE A 79 5.70 -14.40 12.86
C ILE A 79 5.06 -15.03 11.62
N LYS A 80 4.87 -16.36 11.61
CA LYS A 80 4.16 -17.05 10.50
C LYS A 80 2.76 -16.49 10.29
N GLY A 81 1.98 -16.34 11.37
CA GLY A 81 0.64 -15.76 11.29
C GLY A 81 0.63 -14.32 10.77
N LEU A 82 1.62 -13.50 11.15
CA LEU A 82 1.77 -12.14 10.63
C LEU A 82 2.12 -12.10 9.13
N PHE A 83 2.97 -13.01 8.65
CA PHE A 83 3.25 -13.15 7.22
C PHE A 83 1.99 -13.52 6.43
N GLU A 84 1.21 -14.49 6.91
CA GLU A 84 -0.05 -14.89 6.28
C GLU A 84 -1.05 -13.73 6.24
N ASP A 85 -1.20 -12.99 7.35
CA ASP A 85 -2.09 -11.82 7.42
C ASP A 85 -1.66 -10.70 6.45
N VAL A 86 -0.37 -10.34 6.44
CA VAL A 86 0.17 -9.33 5.51
C VAL A 86 0.02 -9.77 4.06
N GLY A 87 0.36 -11.03 3.73
CA GLY A 87 0.22 -11.58 2.38
C GLY A 87 -1.23 -11.55 1.90
N ASN A 88 -2.18 -11.93 2.76
CA ASN A 88 -3.61 -11.84 2.46
C ASN A 88 -4.08 -10.39 2.25
N ARG A 89 -3.61 -9.44 3.07
CA ARG A 89 -3.95 -8.01 2.89
C ARG A 89 -3.43 -7.46 1.57
N ILE A 90 -2.17 -7.74 1.24
CA ILE A 90 -1.55 -7.34 -0.03
C ILE A 90 -2.32 -7.92 -1.23
N HIS A 91 -2.64 -9.23 -1.19
CA HIS A 91 -3.41 -9.88 -2.25
C HIS A 91 -4.79 -9.22 -2.47
N ASN A 92 -5.47 -8.86 -1.36
CA ASN A 92 -6.79 -8.23 -1.39
C ASN A 92 -6.78 -6.80 -1.93
N LEU A 93 -5.63 -6.13 -2.05
CA LEU A 93 -5.54 -4.79 -2.63
C LEU A 93 -5.94 -4.75 -4.12
N SER A 94 -5.87 -5.88 -4.82
CA SER A 94 -6.34 -6.01 -6.20
C SER A 94 -7.82 -5.59 -6.35
N GLY A 95 -8.65 -5.91 -5.34
CA GLY A 95 -10.06 -5.52 -5.28
C GLY A 95 -10.30 -4.01 -5.06
N PHE A 96 -9.25 -3.24 -4.78
CA PHE A 96 -9.30 -1.79 -4.53
C PHE A 96 -8.59 -0.98 -5.62
N GLY A 97 -8.24 -1.59 -6.75
CA GLY A 97 -7.67 -0.91 -7.91
C GLY A 97 -6.15 -0.84 -7.94
N VAL A 98 -5.46 -1.53 -7.03
CA VAL A 98 -3.99 -1.71 -7.12
C VAL A 98 -3.67 -2.69 -8.25
N SER A 99 -2.68 -2.35 -9.07
CA SER A 99 -2.30 -3.17 -10.22
C SER A 99 -1.77 -4.54 -9.77
N ARG A 100 -2.07 -5.59 -10.54
CA ARG A 100 -1.58 -6.93 -10.26
C ARG A 100 -0.05 -6.99 -10.27
N THR A 101 0.61 -6.28 -11.18
CA THR A 101 2.07 -6.17 -11.23
C THR A 101 2.65 -5.61 -9.93
N THR A 102 2.06 -4.55 -9.37
CA THR A 102 2.48 -3.99 -8.08
C THR A 102 2.34 -5.00 -6.95
N ILE A 103 1.26 -5.78 -6.95
CA ILE A 103 1.00 -6.83 -5.96
C ILE A 103 2.03 -7.94 -6.09
N ASP A 104 2.27 -8.45 -7.29
CA ASP A 104 3.22 -9.53 -7.56
C ASP A 104 4.65 -9.10 -7.16
N GLU A 105 5.05 -7.86 -7.49
CA GLU A 105 6.34 -7.30 -7.06
C GLU A 105 6.46 -7.15 -5.54
N ALA A 106 5.39 -6.73 -4.86
CA ALA A 106 5.37 -6.62 -3.40
C ALA A 106 5.43 -8.02 -2.74
N GLN A 107 4.80 -9.03 -3.33
CA GLN A 107 4.86 -10.41 -2.87
C GLN A 107 6.25 -11.00 -3.03
N LEU A 108 6.95 -10.74 -4.13
CA LEU A 108 8.35 -11.16 -4.31
C LEU A 108 9.27 -10.58 -3.22
N ILE A 109 9.11 -9.30 -2.87
CA ILE A 109 9.86 -8.70 -1.77
C ILE A 109 9.42 -9.30 -0.41
N GLY A 110 8.14 -9.65 -0.26
CA GLY A 110 7.62 -10.38 0.89
C GLY A 110 8.25 -11.77 1.06
N ASP A 111 8.51 -12.47 -0.03
CA ASP A 111 9.20 -13.77 -0.03
C ASP A 111 10.68 -13.61 0.34
N GLU A 112 11.36 -12.57 -0.18
CA GLU A 112 12.71 -12.19 0.27
C GLU A 112 12.73 -11.92 1.79
N LEU A 113 11.76 -11.15 2.29
CA LEU A 113 11.61 -10.86 3.72
C LEU A 113 11.37 -12.14 4.53
N ASN A 114 10.53 -13.05 4.04
CA ASN A 114 10.29 -14.34 4.68
C ASN A 114 11.58 -15.15 4.78
N ALA A 115 12.36 -15.22 3.69
CA ALA A 115 13.63 -15.94 3.68
C ALA A 115 14.63 -15.37 4.71
N VAL A 116 14.73 -14.04 4.83
CA VAL A 116 15.61 -13.39 5.83
C VAL A 116 15.12 -13.64 7.25
N VAL A 117 13.83 -13.46 7.51
CA VAL A 117 13.24 -13.62 8.86
C VAL A 117 13.32 -15.05 9.35
N THR A 118 13.09 -16.02 8.46
CA THR A 118 13.03 -17.44 8.83
C THR A 118 14.37 -18.15 8.67
N GLY A 119 15.29 -17.65 7.85
CA GLY A 119 16.46 -18.45 7.43
C GLY A 119 16.05 -19.76 6.74
N GLY A 120 14.85 -19.82 6.15
CA GLY A 120 14.25 -20.99 5.48
C GLY A 120 13.29 -21.81 6.35
N THR A 121 13.59 -22.09 7.63
CA THR A 121 12.74 -22.94 8.50
C THR A 121 12.62 -22.48 9.95
N PHE A 122 13.08 -21.26 10.25
CA PHE A 122 13.48 -20.78 11.58
C PHE A 122 14.74 -21.49 12.07
N GLU A 123 15.78 -20.69 12.34
CA GLU A 123 17.11 -21.22 12.66
C GLU A 123 17.14 -22.15 13.87
N GLN A 124 18.15 -23.01 13.89
CA GLN A 124 18.31 -24.15 14.78
C GLN A 124 18.39 -23.76 16.27
N ALA A 125 18.36 -24.76 17.15
CA ALA A 125 18.29 -24.63 18.62
C ALA A 125 19.32 -23.66 19.26
N HIS A 126 20.37 -23.27 18.55
CA HIS A 126 21.43 -22.38 19.00
C HIS A 126 21.61 -21.12 18.13
N ARG A 127 20.52 -20.61 17.58
CA ARG A 127 20.48 -19.31 16.88
C ARG A 127 21.13 -18.21 17.72
N GLN A 128 22.10 -17.53 17.12
CA GLN A 128 22.74 -16.36 17.70
C GLN A 128 22.03 -15.08 17.26
N PRO A 129 22.09 -14.00 18.05
CA PRO A 129 21.63 -12.70 17.62
C PRO A 129 22.41 -12.23 16.38
N ASP A 130 21.72 -11.58 15.45
CA ASP A 130 22.28 -11.15 14.17
C ASP A 130 21.75 -9.76 13.80
N ASP A 131 22.61 -8.74 13.96
CA ASP A 131 22.28 -7.34 13.69
C ASP A 131 22.12 -7.04 12.19
N GLU A 132 22.79 -7.79 11.32
CA GLU A 132 22.68 -7.62 9.87
C GLU A 132 21.26 -7.97 9.40
N LYS A 133 20.70 -9.07 9.94
CA LYS A 133 19.31 -9.45 9.67
C LYS A 133 18.33 -8.38 10.14
N LEU A 134 18.59 -7.71 11.27
CA LEU A 134 17.69 -6.65 11.74
C LEU A 134 17.56 -5.52 10.72
N GLU A 135 18.68 -5.13 10.10
CA GLU A 135 18.68 -4.07 9.11
C GLU A 135 18.04 -4.53 7.79
N GLN A 136 18.36 -5.73 7.33
CA GLN A 136 17.73 -6.31 6.14
C GLN A 136 16.20 -6.40 6.29
N ILE A 137 15.70 -6.78 7.47
CA ILE A 137 14.26 -6.84 7.77
C ILE A 137 13.60 -5.46 7.64
N ARG A 138 14.23 -4.41 8.17
CA ARG A 138 13.70 -3.04 8.06
C ARG A 138 13.66 -2.58 6.60
N VAL A 139 14.75 -2.77 5.87
CA VAL A 139 14.88 -2.36 4.47
C VAL A 139 13.83 -3.07 3.61
N LEU A 140 13.66 -4.38 3.78
CA LEU A 140 12.68 -5.14 2.99
C LEU A 140 11.24 -4.74 3.31
N ALA A 141 10.89 -4.56 4.59
CA ALA A 141 9.57 -4.07 4.98
C ALA A 141 9.27 -2.68 4.40
N ALA A 142 10.24 -1.76 4.45
CA ALA A 142 10.13 -0.44 3.85
C ALA A 142 9.98 -0.51 2.32
N ARG A 143 10.71 -1.40 1.64
CA ARG A 143 10.58 -1.63 0.19
C ARG A 143 9.18 -2.12 -0.19
N ILE A 144 8.53 -2.95 0.62
CA ILE A 144 7.13 -3.38 0.41
C ILE A 144 6.20 -2.18 0.52
N SER A 145 6.29 -1.40 1.62
CA SER A 145 5.44 -0.21 1.81
C SER A 145 5.61 0.82 0.69
N ALA A 146 6.86 1.05 0.23
CA ALA A 146 7.16 1.96 -0.87
C ALA A 146 6.49 1.57 -2.20
N LYS A 147 6.13 0.30 -2.42
CA LYS A 147 5.37 -0.13 -3.61
C LYS A 147 3.98 0.50 -3.67
N PHE A 148 3.39 0.76 -2.51
CA PHE A 148 2.06 1.33 -2.39
C PHE A 148 2.07 2.83 -2.08
N HIS A 149 3.21 3.35 -1.62
CA HIS A 149 3.39 4.76 -1.25
C HIS A 149 4.60 5.41 -1.95
N PRO A 150 4.62 5.53 -3.29
CA PRO A 150 5.79 6.04 -4.04
C PRO A 150 6.15 7.51 -3.74
N HIS A 151 5.34 8.22 -2.96
CA HIS A 151 5.56 9.62 -2.56
C HIS A 151 5.76 9.82 -1.06
N ARG A 152 5.78 8.75 -0.24
CA ARG A 152 6.19 8.87 1.17
C ARG A 152 7.73 8.77 1.22
N PRO A 153 8.42 9.78 1.77
CA PRO A 153 9.89 9.81 1.86
C PRO A 153 10.44 8.74 2.80
#